data_AF-Q9JHK4-F1
#
_entry.id   AF-Q9JHK4-F1
#
_cell.length_a   1.000
_cell.length_b   1.000
_cell.length_c   1.000
_cell.angle_alpha   90.00
_cell.angle_beta   90.00
_cell.angle_gamma   90.00
#
_symmetry.space_group_name_H-M   'P 1'
#
loop_
_entity.id
_entity.type
_entity.pdbx_description
1 polymer ?
#
loop_
_entity_poly.entity_id
_entity_poly.type
_entity_poly.pdbx_seq_one_letter_code
_entity_poly.pdbx_strand_id
1 'polypeptide(L)'
;MHGRLKVKTSEEQAEAKRLEREQKLKLYQSATQAVFQKREAGELDESVLELTSQILGANPDFATLWNCRREVLQQLETQKSPEELAALVKAELGFLESCLRVNPKSYGTWHHRCWLLSRLPEPNWARELELCARFLEADERNFHCWDYRRFVAAQAAVAPAEELAFTDSLITRNFSNYSSWHYRSCLLPQLHPQPDSGPQGRLPENVLLRELELVQNAFFTDPNDQSAWFYHRWLLGRAEPHDVLCCLHVSREEACLSVCFSRPLIVGSKMGTLLLTVDEAPLSVEWRTPDGRNRPSHVWLCDLPAASLNDHLPQHTFRVIWTGSDTQKECVLLKGHQECWCRDSATDEQLFRCELSVEKSTVLQSELESCKELQELEPENKWCLLTIILLMRALDPLLYEKETLEYFSTLKAVDPMRAAYLDDLRSKFLVENSVLKMEYADVRVLHLAHKDLTVLCHLEQLLLVTHLDLSHNRLRALPPALAALRCLEVLQASDNVLENLDGVANLPRLRELLLCNNRLQQSAALQTLASCPRLVFLNLQGNSLCQEEGIRERLAEMLPSVSSILT
;
A
#
# COMPACT_ATOMS: atom_id res chain seq x y z
N MET A 1 -29.99 -9.33 10.31
CA MET A 1 -29.54 -8.09 9.66
C MET A 1 -29.47 -8.26 8.16
N HIS A 2 -28.63 -9.17 7.64
CA HIS A 2 -28.42 -9.32 6.19
C HIS A 2 -29.40 -10.30 5.52
N GLY A 3 -29.70 -10.09 4.22
CA GLY A 3 -30.40 -11.05 3.35
C GLY A 3 -31.88 -11.34 3.67
N ARG A 4 -32.49 -10.65 4.65
CA ARG A 4 -33.89 -10.87 5.02
C ARG A 4 -34.82 -10.22 3.98
N LEU A 5 -35.30 -11.01 3.02
CA LEU A 5 -36.32 -10.54 2.07
C LEU A 5 -37.56 -10.06 2.83
N LYS A 6 -38.07 -8.87 2.47
CA LYS A 6 -39.33 -8.36 3.00
C LYS A 6 -40.48 -9.12 2.34
N VAL A 7 -41.01 -10.11 3.05
CA VAL A 7 -42.19 -10.87 2.62
C VAL A 7 -43.45 -10.14 3.08
N LYS A 8 -44.40 -9.90 2.18
CA LYS A 8 -45.74 -9.43 2.55
C LYS A 8 -46.50 -10.59 3.21
N THR A 9 -46.57 -10.59 4.53
CA THR A 9 -47.36 -11.54 5.33
C THR A 9 -48.74 -10.96 5.63
N SER A 10 -49.79 -11.80 5.61
CA SER A 10 -51.12 -11.41 6.12
C SER A 10 -51.05 -11.13 7.63
N GLU A 11 -51.98 -10.35 8.17
CA GLU A 11 -52.04 -10.04 9.61
C GLU A 11 -52.09 -11.32 10.46
N GLU A 12 -52.88 -12.31 10.04
CA GLU A 12 -53.04 -13.58 10.75
C GLU A 12 -51.72 -14.40 10.78
N GLN A 13 -50.97 -14.43 9.67
CA GLN A 13 -49.65 -15.06 9.62
C GLN A 13 -48.60 -14.28 10.43
N ALA A 14 -48.71 -12.95 10.48
CA ALA A 14 -47.83 -12.11 11.28
C ALA A 14 -48.06 -12.35 12.77
N GLU A 15 -49.32 -12.46 13.19
CA GLU A 15 -49.71 -12.72 14.58
C GLU A 15 -49.27 -14.13 15.04
N ALA A 16 -49.49 -15.15 14.22
CA ALA A 16 -49.03 -16.51 14.51
C ALA A 16 -47.50 -16.57 14.66
N LYS A 17 -46.75 -15.92 13.76
CA LYS A 17 -45.28 -15.81 13.88
C LYS A 17 -44.85 -15.00 15.10
N ARG A 18 -45.63 -14.00 15.53
CA ARG A 18 -45.35 -13.22 16.73
C ARG A 18 -45.44 -14.09 17.97
N LEU A 19 -46.53 -14.83 18.13
CA LEU A 19 -46.75 -15.76 19.25
C LEU A 19 -45.67 -16.85 19.31
N GLU A 20 -45.30 -17.44 18.17
CA GLU A 20 -44.22 -18.44 18.10
C GLU A 20 -42.87 -17.85 18.57
N ARG A 21 -42.56 -16.61 18.17
CA ARG A 21 -41.34 -15.91 18.57
C ARG A 21 -41.35 -15.54 20.05
N GLU A 22 -42.49 -15.10 20.60
CA GLU A 22 -42.63 -14.77 22.02
C GLU A 22 -42.42 -16.00 22.90
N GLN A 23 -42.96 -17.16 22.52
CA GLN A 23 -42.72 -18.42 23.23
C GLN A 23 -41.24 -18.82 23.21
N LYS A 24 -40.59 -18.78 22.04
CA LYS A 24 -39.15 -19.03 21.91
C LYS A 24 -38.31 -18.03 22.70
N LEU A 25 -38.69 -16.75 22.70
CA LEU A 25 -38.02 -15.70 23.45
C LEU A 25 -38.09 -15.95 24.96
N LYS A 26 -39.26 -16.38 25.48
CA LYS A 26 -39.42 -16.67 26.90
C LYS A 26 -38.51 -17.82 27.35
N LEU A 27 -38.46 -18.91 26.58
CA LEU A 27 -37.53 -20.03 26.83
C LEU A 27 -36.07 -19.58 26.80
N TYR A 28 -35.70 -18.76 25.80
CA TYR A 28 -34.37 -18.19 25.67
C TYR A 28 -33.98 -17.33 26.88
N GLN A 29 -34.87 -16.47 27.36
CA GLN A 29 -34.65 -15.61 28.52
C GLN A 29 -34.49 -16.41 29.80
N SER A 30 -35.37 -17.39 30.05
CA SER A 30 -35.29 -18.24 31.24
C SER A 30 -33.99 -19.06 31.28
N ALA A 31 -33.59 -19.67 30.16
CA ALA A 31 -32.33 -20.39 30.07
C ALA A 31 -31.12 -19.47 30.29
N THR A 32 -31.15 -18.27 29.71
CA THR A 32 -30.07 -17.27 29.88
C THR A 32 -29.91 -16.84 31.34
N GLN A 33 -31.02 -16.56 32.03
CA GLN A 33 -30.98 -16.19 33.45
C GLN A 33 -30.44 -17.33 34.32
N ALA A 34 -30.86 -18.57 34.06
CA ALA A 34 -30.37 -19.74 34.78
C ALA A 34 -28.85 -19.92 34.62
N VAL A 35 -28.30 -19.72 33.41
CA VAL A 35 -26.85 -19.75 33.18
C VAL A 35 -26.14 -18.70 34.03
N PHE A 36 -26.63 -17.47 34.05
CA PHE A 36 -25.98 -16.39 34.81
C PHE A 36 -26.05 -16.62 36.31
N GLN A 37 -27.16 -17.11 36.84
CA GLN A 37 -27.29 -17.46 38.26
C GLN A 37 -26.31 -18.57 38.65
N LYS A 38 -26.21 -19.64 37.85
CA LYS A 38 -25.26 -20.72 38.08
C LYS A 38 -23.81 -20.23 38.05
N ARG A 39 -23.47 -19.41 37.07
CA ARG A 39 -22.14 -18.81 36.96
C ARG A 39 -21.81 -17.92 38.17
N GLU A 40 -22.76 -17.11 38.62
CA GLU A 40 -22.59 -16.25 39.80
C GLU A 40 -22.44 -17.06 41.10
N ALA A 41 -23.14 -18.19 41.23
CA ALA A 41 -23.01 -19.12 42.34
C ALA A 41 -21.74 -20.00 42.29
N GLY A 42 -20.95 -19.94 41.21
CA GLY A 42 -19.77 -20.80 41.02
C GLY A 42 -20.08 -22.24 40.62
N GLU A 43 -21.31 -22.53 40.21
CA GLU A 43 -21.76 -23.85 39.74
C GLU A 43 -21.30 -24.12 38.31
N LEU A 44 -20.02 -24.45 38.16
CA LEU A 44 -19.37 -24.69 36.86
C LEU A 44 -19.36 -26.19 36.51
N ASP A 45 -20.53 -26.71 36.13
CA ASP A 45 -20.77 -28.12 35.81
C ASP A 45 -21.46 -28.31 34.43
N GLU A 46 -21.70 -29.56 34.04
CA GLU A 46 -22.32 -29.91 32.76
C GLU A 46 -23.72 -29.31 32.55
N SER A 47 -24.44 -28.92 33.61
CA SER A 47 -25.76 -28.27 33.47
C SER A 47 -25.64 -26.90 32.79
N VAL A 48 -24.54 -26.19 33.00
CA VAL A 48 -24.25 -24.93 32.29
C VAL A 48 -23.94 -25.21 30.81
N LEU A 49 -23.27 -26.31 30.49
CA LEU A 49 -23.03 -26.72 29.09
C LEU A 49 -24.36 -27.06 28.39
N GLU A 50 -25.28 -27.73 29.06
CA GLU A 50 -26.60 -28.03 28.50
C GLU A 50 -27.40 -26.75 28.24
N LEU A 51 -27.53 -25.87 29.23
CA LEU A 51 -28.27 -24.62 29.10
C LEU A 51 -27.68 -23.70 28.02
N THR A 52 -26.35 -23.52 28.02
CA THR A 52 -25.71 -22.68 27.00
C THR A 52 -25.85 -23.27 25.60
N SER A 53 -25.90 -24.60 25.45
CA SER A 53 -26.06 -25.24 24.13
C SER A 53 -27.41 -24.92 23.47
N GLN A 54 -28.48 -24.83 24.26
CA GLN A 54 -29.82 -24.45 23.78
C GLN A 54 -29.84 -23.03 23.22
N ILE A 55 -29.11 -22.12 23.87
CA ILE A 55 -29.07 -20.70 23.53
C ILE A 55 -28.15 -20.47 22.31
N LEU A 56 -26.92 -20.98 22.38
CA LEU A 56 -25.91 -20.84 21.32
C LEU A 56 -26.27 -21.61 20.05
N GLY A 57 -26.97 -22.74 20.17
CA GLY A 57 -27.51 -23.48 19.03
C GLY A 57 -28.54 -22.69 18.21
N ALA A 58 -29.20 -21.68 18.81
CA ALA A 58 -30.10 -20.77 18.10
C ALA A 58 -29.44 -19.44 17.74
N ASN A 59 -28.56 -18.93 18.61
CA ASN A 59 -27.83 -17.67 18.41
C ASN A 59 -26.36 -17.83 18.87
N PRO A 60 -25.47 -18.31 17.98
CA PRO A 60 -24.08 -18.55 18.32
C PRO A 60 -23.27 -17.27 18.55
N ASP A 61 -23.84 -16.10 18.28
CA ASP A 61 -23.18 -14.80 18.44
C ASP A 61 -23.33 -14.22 19.85
N PHE A 62 -23.99 -14.93 20.78
CA PHE A 62 -24.00 -14.53 22.19
C PHE A 62 -22.65 -14.86 22.87
N ALA A 63 -21.67 -13.99 22.65
CA ALA A 63 -20.28 -14.19 23.04
C ALA A 63 -20.06 -14.58 24.52
N THR A 64 -20.80 -13.97 25.46
CA THR A 64 -20.65 -14.25 26.90
C THR A 64 -20.84 -15.73 27.22
N LEU A 65 -21.74 -16.43 26.52
CA LEU A 65 -22.01 -17.84 26.81
C LEU A 65 -20.85 -18.74 26.38
N TRP A 66 -20.09 -18.37 25.35
CA TRP A 66 -18.83 -19.04 25.04
C TRP A 66 -17.81 -18.87 26.17
N ASN A 67 -17.81 -17.74 26.87
CA ASN A 67 -16.95 -17.54 28.05
C ASN A 67 -17.36 -18.49 29.17
N CYS A 68 -18.67 -18.60 29.45
CA CYS A 68 -19.20 -19.52 30.46
C CYS A 68 -18.82 -20.98 30.14
N ARG A 69 -18.95 -21.39 28.87
CA ARG A 69 -18.51 -22.74 28.46
C ARG A 69 -17.02 -22.97 28.71
N ARG A 70 -16.16 -22.00 28.41
CA ARG A 70 -14.72 -22.11 28.69
C ARG A 70 -14.41 -22.28 30.17
N GLU A 71 -15.09 -21.53 31.04
CA GLU A 71 -14.94 -21.65 32.51
C GLU A 71 -15.31 -23.06 32.99
N VAL A 72 -16.44 -23.59 32.51
CA VAL A 72 -16.88 -24.95 32.86
C VAL A 72 -15.90 -26.00 32.34
N LEU A 73 -15.50 -25.91 31.06
CA LEU A 73 -14.54 -26.85 30.46
C LEU A 73 -13.21 -26.86 31.22
N GLN A 74 -12.70 -25.68 31.59
CA GLN A 74 -11.49 -25.55 32.40
C GLN A 74 -11.62 -26.20 33.77
N GLN A 75 -12.77 -26.09 34.43
CA GLN A 75 -13.00 -26.75 35.70
C GLN A 75 -13.05 -28.27 35.54
N LEU A 76 -13.80 -28.76 34.55
CA LEU A 76 -13.96 -30.20 34.30
C LEU A 76 -12.65 -30.88 33.90
N GLU A 77 -11.72 -30.18 33.25
CA GLU A 77 -10.37 -30.67 32.94
C GLU A 77 -9.59 -31.16 34.18
N THR A 78 -9.86 -30.58 35.36
CA THR A 78 -9.19 -30.98 36.61
C THR A 78 -9.89 -32.12 37.34
N GLN A 79 -11.13 -32.44 36.95
CA GLN A 79 -12.02 -33.35 37.69
C GLN A 79 -12.27 -34.67 36.95
N LYS A 80 -12.18 -34.66 35.62
CA LYS A 80 -12.52 -35.80 34.76
C LYS A 80 -11.26 -36.58 34.36
N SER A 81 -11.44 -37.87 34.10
CA SER A 81 -10.38 -38.70 33.52
C SER A 81 -10.08 -38.28 32.07
N PRO A 82 -8.90 -38.62 31.51
CA PRO A 82 -8.56 -38.30 30.12
C PRO A 82 -9.57 -38.84 29.09
N GLU A 83 -10.16 -40.02 29.34
CA GLU A 83 -11.16 -40.63 28.45
C GLU A 83 -12.49 -39.84 28.47
N GLU A 84 -12.94 -39.43 29.66
CA GLU A 84 -14.13 -38.58 29.81
C GLU A 84 -13.92 -37.20 29.17
N LEU A 85 -12.73 -36.60 29.34
CA LEU A 85 -12.38 -35.34 28.68
C LEU A 85 -12.35 -35.47 27.17
N ALA A 86 -11.81 -36.56 26.63
CA ALA A 86 -11.83 -36.82 25.19
C ALA A 86 -13.26 -36.90 24.64
N ALA A 87 -14.19 -37.55 25.36
CA ALA A 87 -15.59 -37.60 24.99
C ALA A 87 -16.25 -36.20 25.02
N LEU A 88 -15.93 -35.40 26.04
CA LEU A 88 -16.47 -34.06 26.21
C LEU A 88 -15.97 -33.10 25.11
N VAL A 89 -14.68 -33.15 24.79
CA VAL A 89 -14.08 -32.41 23.67
C VAL A 89 -14.71 -32.81 22.34
N LYS A 90 -14.95 -34.10 22.11
CA LYS A 90 -15.60 -34.59 20.88
C LYS A 90 -17.02 -34.02 20.75
N ALA A 91 -17.77 -33.98 21.85
CA ALA A 91 -19.10 -33.36 21.89
C ALA A 91 -19.02 -31.85 21.61
N GLU A 92 -18.06 -31.15 22.22
CA GLU A 92 -17.85 -29.71 22.03
C GLU A 92 -17.53 -29.36 20.57
N LEU A 93 -16.63 -30.13 19.93
CA LEU A 93 -16.29 -29.93 18.52
C LEU A 93 -17.49 -30.17 17.59
N GLY A 94 -18.37 -31.13 17.90
CA GLY A 94 -19.61 -31.36 17.15
C GLY A 94 -20.65 -30.26 17.36
N PHE A 95 -20.73 -29.72 18.58
CA PHE A 95 -21.60 -28.59 18.90
C PHE A 95 -21.15 -27.30 18.19
N LEU A 96 -19.85 -27.00 18.21
CA LEU A 96 -19.24 -25.90 17.48
C LEU A 96 -19.52 -25.98 15.98
N GLU A 97 -19.38 -27.16 15.37
CA GLU A 97 -19.68 -27.37 13.95
C GLU A 97 -21.17 -27.13 13.64
N SER A 98 -22.07 -27.44 14.58
CA SER A 98 -23.49 -27.13 14.45
C SER A 98 -23.78 -25.63 14.57
N CYS A 99 -23.12 -24.93 15.50
CA CYS A 99 -23.19 -23.48 15.63
C CYS A 99 -22.65 -22.75 14.39
N LEU A 100 -21.56 -23.24 13.81
CA LEU A 100 -21.00 -22.70 12.57
C LEU A 100 -21.95 -22.91 11.37
N ARG A 101 -22.76 -23.97 11.34
CA ARG A 101 -23.81 -24.11 10.32
C ARG A 101 -24.96 -23.11 10.49
N VAL A 102 -25.23 -22.66 11.73
CA VAL A 102 -26.23 -21.61 12.00
C VAL A 102 -25.73 -20.24 11.56
N ASN A 103 -24.48 -19.91 11.89
CA ASN A 103 -23.82 -18.72 11.38
C ASN A 103 -22.33 -19.01 11.08
N PRO A 104 -21.98 -19.25 9.80
CA PRO A 104 -20.59 -19.53 9.38
C PRO A 104 -19.64 -18.35 9.59
N LYS A 105 -20.18 -17.17 9.92
CA LYS A 105 -19.46 -15.91 10.12
C LYS A 105 -19.44 -15.49 11.60
N SER A 106 -19.71 -16.43 12.51
CA SER A 106 -19.70 -16.15 13.95
C SER A 106 -18.28 -16.10 14.50
N TYR A 107 -17.79 -14.90 14.85
CA TYR A 107 -16.48 -14.70 15.46
C TYR A 107 -16.30 -15.50 16.75
N GLY A 108 -17.29 -15.45 17.64
CA GLY A 108 -17.21 -16.13 18.95
C GLY A 108 -17.09 -17.64 18.81
N THR A 109 -17.80 -18.22 17.84
CA THR A 109 -17.78 -19.67 17.57
C THR A 109 -16.43 -20.12 17.01
N TRP A 110 -15.90 -19.44 15.98
CA TRP A 110 -14.57 -19.74 15.44
C TRP A 110 -13.49 -19.59 16.50
N HIS A 111 -13.52 -18.50 17.28
CA HIS A 111 -12.58 -18.28 18.36
C HIS A 111 -12.63 -19.36 19.44
N HIS A 112 -13.83 -19.78 19.85
CA HIS A 112 -13.98 -20.85 20.84
C HIS A 112 -13.41 -22.18 20.34
N ARG A 113 -13.55 -22.48 19.04
CA ARG A 113 -12.94 -23.64 18.41
C ARG A 113 -11.40 -23.58 18.43
N CYS A 114 -10.81 -22.42 18.09
CA CYS A 114 -9.36 -22.22 18.21
C CYS A 114 -8.89 -22.42 19.66
N TRP A 115 -9.58 -21.80 20.62
CA TRP A 115 -9.25 -21.93 22.04
C TRP A 115 -9.25 -23.39 22.50
N LEU A 116 -10.23 -24.18 22.06
CA LEU A 116 -10.34 -25.59 22.42
C LEU A 116 -9.14 -26.38 21.85
N LEU A 117 -8.88 -26.26 20.55
CA LEU A 117 -7.82 -27.01 19.88
C LEU A 117 -6.42 -26.66 20.37
N SER A 118 -6.14 -25.40 20.69
CA SER A 118 -4.84 -24.98 21.22
C SER A 118 -4.50 -25.58 22.59
N ARG A 119 -5.46 -26.22 23.26
CA ARG A 119 -5.27 -26.83 24.59
C ARG A 119 -5.30 -28.35 24.58
N LEU A 120 -5.72 -28.97 23.47
CA LEU A 120 -5.74 -30.41 23.40
C LEU A 120 -4.30 -30.94 23.30
N PRO A 121 -3.94 -32.01 24.03
CA PRO A 121 -2.61 -32.60 23.95
C PRO A 121 -2.33 -33.23 22.58
N GLU A 122 -3.35 -33.85 21.96
CA GLU A 122 -3.25 -34.47 20.63
C GLU A 122 -4.47 -34.09 19.77
N PRO A 123 -4.48 -32.92 19.14
CA PRO A 123 -5.57 -32.47 18.28
C PRO A 123 -5.62 -33.27 16.97
N ASN A 124 -6.82 -33.67 16.52
CA ASN A 124 -7.00 -34.31 15.22
C ASN A 124 -7.06 -33.26 14.10
N TRP A 125 -5.89 -32.85 13.60
CA TRP A 125 -5.79 -31.81 12.57
C TRP A 125 -6.38 -32.21 11.21
N ALA A 126 -6.38 -33.50 10.86
CA ALA A 126 -7.01 -33.98 9.63
C ALA A 126 -8.51 -33.67 9.60
N ARG A 127 -9.20 -33.85 10.73
CA ARG A 127 -10.62 -33.46 10.89
C ARG A 127 -10.81 -31.96 10.64
N GLU A 128 -9.89 -31.14 11.14
CA GLU A 128 -10.02 -29.68 11.08
C GLU A 128 -9.74 -29.13 9.68
N LEU A 129 -8.77 -29.71 8.95
CA LEU A 129 -8.54 -29.41 7.54
C LEU A 129 -9.74 -29.83 6.67
N GLU A 130 -10.34 -30.98 6.93
CA GLU A 130 -11.56 -31.44 6.25
C GLU A 130 -12.77 -30.55 6.58
N LEU A 131 -12.88 -30.07 7.82
CA LEU A 131 -13.88 -29.08 8.18
C LEU A 131 -13.68 -27.79 7.37
N CYS A 132 -12.45 -27.30 7.25
CA CYS A 132 -12.15 -26.14 6.42
C CYS A 132 -12.56 -26.35 4.97
N ALA A 133 -12.24 -27.52 4.40
CA ALA A 133 -12.61 -27.86 3.02
C ALA A 133 -14.12 -27.79 2.81
N ARG A 134 -14.92 -28.40 3.70
CA ARG A 134 -16.40 -28.38 3.60
C ARG A 134 -16.99 -26.98 3.75
N PHE A 135 -16.47 -26.16 4.67
CA PHE A 135 -16.98 -24.79 4.85
C PHE A 135 -16.60 -23.87 3.69
N LEU A 136 -15.41 -24.06 3.10
CA LEU A 136 -15.00 -23.32 1.90
C LEU A 136 -15.68 -23.83 0.63
N GLU A 137 -16.11 -25.09 0.56
CA GLU A 137 -16.95 -25.57 -0.52
C GLU A 137 -18.34 -24.91 -0.50
N ALA A 138 -18.88 -24.64 0.69
CA ALA A 138 -20.18 -23.99 0.85
C ALA A 138 -20.14 -22.46 0.67
N ASP A 139 -19.08 -21.80 1.16
CA ASP A 139 -18.81 -20.38 0.97
C ASP A 139 -17.30 -20.17 0.82
N GLU A 140 -16.83 -20.20 -0.42
CA GLU A 140 -15.41 -20.09 -0.78
C GLU A 140 -14.79 -18.74 -0.40
N ARG A 141 -15.65 -17.74 -0.12
CA ARG A 141 -15.29 -16.37 0.26
C ARG A 141 -15.36 -16.16 1.77
N ASN A 142 -15.65 -17.20 2.56
CA ASN A 142 -15.71 -17.11 4.01
C ASN A 142 -14.31 -16.89 4.61
N PHE A 143 -13.95 -15.62 4.81
CA PHE A 143 -12.63 -15.25 5.34
C PHE A 143 -12.37 -15.83 6.74
N HIS A 144 -13.40 -16.04 7.57
CA HIS A 144 -13.23 -16.67 8.88
C HIS A 144 -12.74 -18.11 8.76
N CYS A 145 -13.25 -18.85 7.76
CA CYS A 145 -12.81 -20.21 7.50
C CYS A 145 -11.39 -20.23 6.93
N TRP A 146 -11.03 -19.25 6.09
CA TRP A 146 -9.65 -19.10 5.61
C TRP A 146 -8.67 -18.76 6.75
N ASP A 147 -9.05 -17.86 7.67
CA ASP A 147 -8.26 -17.55 8.87
C ASP A 147 -8.11 -18.78 9.76
N TYR A 148 -9.20 -19.52 9.96
CA TYR A 148 -9.18 -20.75 10.73
C TYR A 148 -8.31 -21.83 10.09
N ARG A 149 -8.35 -21.97 8.76
CA ARG A 149 -7.47 -22.88 8.02
C ARG A 149 -6.00 -22.51 8.21
N ARG A 150 -5.65 -21.22 8.12
CA ARG A 150 -4.29 -20.73 8.41
C ARG A 150 -3.85 -21.05 9.83
N PHE A 151 -4.74 -20.89 10.81
CA PHE A 151 -4.48 -21.31 12.19
C PHE A 151 -4.20 -22.81 12.29
N VAL A 152 -5.05 -23.65 11.68
CA VAL A 152 -4.86 -25.12 11.67
C VAL A 152 -3.56 -25.50 10.98
N ALA A 153 -3.25 -24.93 9.82
CA ALA A 153 -2.03 -25.17 9.07
C ALA A 153 -0.78 -24.83 9.90
N ALA A 154 -0.79 -23.70 10.61
CA ALA A 154 0.30 -23.30 11.49
C ALA A 154 0.47 -24.26 12.69
N GLN A 155 -0.63 -24.65 13.34
CA GLN A 155 -0.59 -25.56 14.50
C GLN A 155 -0.19 -26.99 14.14
N ALA A 156 -0.61 -27.46 12.97
CA ALA A 156 -0.29 -28.79 12.45
C ALA A 156 1.05 -28.83 11.70
N ALA A 157 1.75 -27.69 11.58
CA ALA A 157 2.96 -27.54 10.77
C ALA A 157 2.81 -28.04 9.33
N VAL A 158 1.65 -27.79 8.71
CA VAL A 158 1.40 -28.12 7.30
C VAL A 158 2.34 -27.29 6.43
N ALA A 159 3.03 -27.94 5.48
CA ALA A 159 3.99 -27.23 4.66
C ALA A 159 3.28 -26.20 3.76
N PRO A 160 3.87 -25.01 3.52
CA PRO A 160 3.28 -24.02 2.61
C PRO A 160 3.01 -24.57 1.21
N ALA A 161 3.75 -25.59 0.76
CA ALA A 161 3.54 -26.26 -0.52
C ALA A 161 2.23 -27.07 -0.57
N GLU A 162 1.84 -27.70 0.55
CA GLU A 162 0.57 -28.42 0.66
C GLU A 162 -0.61 -27.44 0.67
N GLU A 163 -0.48 -26.31 1.37
CA GLU A 163 -1.48 -25.25 1.34
C GLU A 163 -1.57 -24.58 -0.04
N LEU A 164 -0.45 -24.46 -0.77
CA LEU A 164 -0.47 -23.99 -2.14
C LEU A 164 -1.22 -24.97 -3.07
N ALA A 165 -0.97 -26.28 -2.94
CA ALA A 165 -1.70 -27.31 -3.67
C ALA A 165 -3.21 -27.30 -3.35
N PHE A 166 -3.58 -26.99 -2.10
CA PHE A 166 -4.98 -26.76 -1.74
C PHE A 166 -5.58 -25.58 -2.53
N THR A 167 -4.87 -24.46 -2.65
CA THR A 167 -5.34 -23.34 -3.50
C THR A 167 -5.45 -23.73 -4.97
N ASP A 168 -4.53 -24.55 -5.51
CA ASP A 168 -4.60 -25.05 -6.89
C ASP A 168 -5.91 -25.80 -7.12
N SER A 169 -6.29 -26.68 -6.18
CA SER A 169 -7.54 -27.47 -6.25
C SER A 169 -8.80 -26.61 -6.23
N LEU A 170 -8.78 -25.49 -5.51
CA LEU A 170 -9.91 -24.56 -5.43
C LEU A 170 -10.03 -23.71 -6.69
N ILE A 171 -8.91 -23.22 -7.20
CA ILE A 171 -8.86 -22.37 -8.40
C ILE A 171 -9.27 -23.17 -9.65
N THR A 172 -8.78 -24.42 -9.78
CA THR A 172 -9.20 -25.30 -10.89
C THR A 172 -10.69 -25.61 -10.88
N ARG A 173 -11.33 -25.62 -9.70
CA ARG A 173 -12.78 -25.78 -9.59
C ARG A 173 -13.54 -24.48 -9.85
N ASN A 174 -13.03 -23.35 -9.37
CA ASN A 174 -13.61 -22.02 -9.54
C ASN A 174 -12.53 -20.93 -9.49
N PHE A 175 -12.20 -20.39 -10.66
CA PHE A 175 -11.18 -19.35 -10.80
C PHE A 175 -11.59 -18.01 -10.17
N SER A 176 -12.88 -17.76 -9.90
CA SER A 176 -13.36 -16.51 -9.29
C SER A 176 -13.09 -16.38 -7.78
N ASN A 177 -12.36 -17.32 -7.20
CA ASN A 177 -12.06 -17.37 -5.79
C ASN A 177 -10.93 -16.40 -5.39
N TYR A 178 -11.30 -15.13 -5.14
CA TYR A 178 -10.38 -14.10 -4.66
C TYR A 178 -9.58 -14.51 -3.42
N SER A 179 -10.18 -15.30 -2.53
CA SER A 179 -9.54 -15.72 -1.29
C SER A 179 -8.40 -16.71 -1.53
N SER A 180 -8.55 -17.61 -2.50
CA SER A 180 -7.48 -18.51 -2.93
C SER A 180 -6.31 -17.74 -3.55
N TRP A 181 -6.57 -16.82 -4.49
CA TRP A 181 -5.53 -15.98 -5.10
C TRP A 181 -4.79 -15.13 -4.05
N HIS A 182 -5.54 -14.52 -3.12
CA HIS A 182 -4.92 -13.80 -2.01
C HIS A 182 -4.03 -14.73 -1.18
N TYR A 183 -4.46 -15.94 -0.87
CA TYR A 183 -3.65 -16.85 -0.07
C TYR A 183 -2.38 -17.29 -0.81
N ARG A 184 -2.44 -17.51 -2.13
CA ARG A 184 -1.24 -17.70 -2.97
C ARG A 184 -0.25 -16.55 -2.84
N SER A 185 -0.73 -15.30 -2.87
CA SER A 185 0.14 -14.12 -2.72
C SER A 185 0.92 -14.09 -1.40
N CYS A 186 0.43 -14.79 -0.36
CA CYS A 186 1.12 -14.96 0.91
C CYS A 186 2.00 -16.20 0.97
N LEU A 187 1.61 -17.30 0.31
CA LEU A 187 2.32 -18.59 0.33
C LEU A 187 3.55 -18.59 -0.59
N LEU A 188 3.45 -18.01 -1.78
CA LEU A 188 4.52 -18.05 -2.78
C LEU A 188 5.81 -17.37 -2.28
N PRO A 189 5.79 -16.20 -1.61
CA PRO A 189 6.99 -15.62 -1.03
C PRO A 189 7.62 -16.46 0.08
N GLN A 190 6.85 -17.30 0.78
CA GLN A 190 7.38 -18.20 1.81
C GLN A 190 8.11 -19.40 1.19
N LEU A 191 7.61 -19.89 0.06
CA LEU A 191 8.21 -21.01 -0.69
C LEU A 191 9.40 -20.56 -1.53
N HIS A 192 9.39 -19.31 -1.97
CA HIS A 192 10.33 -18.75 -2.92
C HIS A 192 10.82 -17.38 -2.43
N PRO A 193 11.56 -17.33 -1.30
CA PRO A 193 12.09 -16.08 -0.79
C PRO A 193 13.05 -15.45 -1.81
N GLN A 194 12.95 -14.15 -1.99
CA GLN A 194 13.88 -13.44 -2.86
C GLN A 194 15.26 -13.32 -2.19
N PRO A 195 16.35 -13.41 -2.97
CA PRO A 195 17.67 -13.05 -2.48
C PRO A 195 17.75 -11.54 -2.20
N ASP A 196 18.37 -11.16 -1.08
CA ASP A 196 18.45 -9.78 -0.55
C ASP A 196 19.08 -8.74 -1.50
N SER A 197 19.71 -9.17 -2.60
CA SER A 197 20.49 -8.33 -3.51
C SER A 197 20.09 -8.43 -4.99
N GLY A 198 18.96 -9.06 -5.31
CA GLY A 198 18.53 -9.33 -6.69
C GLY A 198 17.40 -8.44 -7.23
N PRO A 199 17.11 -8.52 -8.56
CA PRO A 199 16.08 -7.72 -9.22
C PRO A 199 14.71 -7.81 -8.55
N GLN A 200 14.04 -6.66 -8.39
CA GLN A 200 12.85 -6.43 -7.54
C GLN A 200 11.52 -7.02 -8.06
N GLY A 201 11.53 -8.25 -8.58
CA GLY A 201 10.30 -8.99 -8.83
C GLY A 201 9.51 -9.23 -7.54
N ARG A 202 8.29 -9.80 -7.59
CA ARG A 202 7.63 -10.34 -6.38
C ARG A 202 8.03 -11.78 -6.09
N LEU A 203 8.42 -12.51 -7.12
CA LEU A 203 8.76 -13.92 -7.09
C LEU A 203 9.96 -14.18 -8.01
N PRO A 204 10.73 -15.26 -7.79
CA PRO A 204 11.70 -15.73 -8.77
C PRO A 204 11.05 -15.91 -10.15
N GLU A 205 11.78 -15.55 -11.20
CA GLU A 205 11.22 -15.42 -12.55
C GLU A 205 10.53 -16.69 -13.05
N ASN A 206 11.13 -17.86 -12.83
CA ASN A 206 10.55 -19.14 -13.23
C ASN A 206 9.20 -19.42 -12.56
N VAL A 207 9.02 -18.98 -11.31
CA VAL A 207 7.75 -19.09 -10.57
C VAL A 207 6.76 -18.05 -11.09
N LEU A 208 7.22 -16.83 -11.33
CA LEU A 208 6.40 -15.74 -11.88
C LEU A 208 5.78 -16.13 -13.23
N LEU A 209 6.57 -16.70 -14.15
CA LEU A 209 6.08 -17.10 -15.48
C LEU A 209 4.98 -18.18 -15.38
N ARG A 210 5.13 -19.14 -14.47
CA ARG A 210 4.11 -20.16 -14.22
C ARG A 210 2.83 -19.56 -13.63
N GLU A 211 2.95 -18.60 -12.71
CA GLU A 211 1.80 -17.91 -12.14
C GLU A 211 1.09 -17.01 -13.15
N LEU A 212 1.84 -16.38 -14.05
CA LEU A 212 1.29 -15.61 -15.17
C LEU A 212 0.44 -16.51 -16.08
N GLU A 213 0.98 -17.64 -16.53
CA GLU A 213 0.23 -18.62 -17.33
C GLU A 213 -1.03 -19.12 -16.60
N LEU A 214 -0.94 -19.39 -15.30
CA LEU A 214 -2.08 -19.82 -14.49
C LEU A 214 -3.18 -18.75 -14.44
N VAL A 215 -2.83 -17.50 -14.19
CA VAL A 215 -3.83 -16.41 -14.08
C VAL A 215 -4.39 -16.00 -15.45
N GLN A 216 -3.61 -16.11 -16.52
CA GLN A 216 -4.09 -15.90 -17.89
C GLN A 216 -5.22 -16.85 -18.25
N ASN A 217 -5.04 -18.14 -17.98
CA ASN A 217 -6.08 -19.14 -18.20
C ASN A 217 -7.38 -18.80 -17.44
N ALA A 218 -7.25 -18.24 -16.23
CA ALA A 218 -8.39 -17.82 -15.43
C ALA A 218 -9.18 -16.67 -16.10
N PHE A 219 -8.52 -15.55 -16.40
CA PHE A 219 -9.23 -14.37 -16.90
C PHE A 219 -9.61 -14.45 -18.39
N PHE A 220 -8.96 -15.29 -19.20
CA PHE A 220 -9.45 -15.56 -20.56
C PHE A 220 -10.63 -16.55 -20.58
N THR A 221 -10.77 -17.37 -19.54
CA THR A 221 -11.95 -18.25 -19.38
C THR A 221 -13.17 -17.48 -18.90
N ASP A 222 -12.99 -16.57 -17.94
CA ASP A 222 -14.04 -15.64 -17.49
C ASP A 222 -13.48 -14.21 -17.42
N PRO A 223 -13.59 -13.44 -18.52
CA PRO A 223 -13.13 -12.05 -18.58
C PRO A 223 -13.74 -11.11 -17.54
N ASN A 224 -14.91 -11.47 -16.99
CA ASN A 224 -15.61 -10.65 -16.00
C ASN A 224 -15.12 -10.92 -14.57
N ASP A 225 -14.39 -12.01 -14.33
CA ASP A 225 -13.82 -12.28 -13.01
C ASP A 225 -12.68 -11.32 -12.69
N GLN A 226 -12.98 -10.35 -11.83
CA GLN A 226 -11.98 -9.40 -11.35
C GLN A 226 -10.84 -10.03 -10.53
N SER A 227 -11.04 -11.21 -9.92
CA SER A 227 -10.08 -11.76 -8.97
C SER A 227 -8.75 -12.13 -9.62
N ALA A 228 -8.81 -12.77 -10.79
CA ALA A 228 -7.66 -13.07 -11.62
C ALA A 228 -6.93 -11.78 -12.07
N TRP A 229 -7.66 -10.75 -12.52
CA TRP A 229 -7.05 -9.48 -12.94
C TRP A 229 -6.32 -8.75 -11.79
N PHE A 230 -6.87 -8.75 -10.58
CA PHE A 230 -6.20 -8.16 -9.42
C PHE A 230 -4.93 -8.93 -9.03
N TYR A 231 -4.98 -10.26 -9.11
CA TYR A 231 -3.81 -11.10 -8.86
C TYR A 231 -2.73 -10.92 -9.94
N HIS A 232 -3.11 -10.84 -11.21
CA HIS A 232 -2.22 -10.55 -12.32
C HIS A 232 -1.52 -9.19 -12.15
N ARG A 233 -2.28 -8.15 -11.77
CA ARG A 233 -1.70 -6.85 -11.43
C ARG A 233 -0.69 -6.93 -10.28
N TRP A 234 -0.91 -7.81 -9.30
CA TRP A 234 0.06 -8.05 -8.23
C TRP A 234 1.32 -8.76 -8.74
N LEU A 235 1.18 -9.74 -9.64
CA LEU A 235 2.31 -10.44 -10.28
C LEU A 235 3.19 -9.49 -11.11
N LEU A 236 2.58 -8.56 -11.84
CA LEU A 236 3.28 -7.48 -12.55
C LEU A 236 3.87 -6.41 -11.62
N GLY A 237 3.48 -6.43 -10.34
CA GLY A 237 3.96 -5.51 -9.33
C GLY A 237 5.39 -5.81 -8.86
N ARG A 238 5.89 -4.91 -8.03
CA ARG A 238 7.22 -5.01 -7.40
C ARG A 238 7.10 -5.42 -5.95
N ALA A 239 8.17 -5.97 -5.41
CA ALA A 239 8.39 -6.06 -3.97
C ALA A 239 8.24 -4.67 -3.31
N GLU A 240 7.92 -4.65 -2.01
CA GLU A 240 7.93 -3.40 -1.28
C GLU A 240 9.34 -2.81 -1.29
N PRO A 241 9.51 -1.50 -1.56
CA PRO A 241 10.82 -0.87 -1.52
C PRO A 241 11.42 -1.03 -0.12
N HIS A 242 12.60 -1.64 -0.04
CA HIS A 242 13.40 -1.67 1.18
C HIS A 242 13.87 -0.26 1.55
N ASP A 243 14.32 -0.10 2.79
CA ASP A 243 14.90 1.12 3.35
C ASP A 243 16.23 1.40 2.65
N VAL A 244 16.17 1.97 1.45
CA VAL A 244 17.33 2.24 0.61
C VAL A 244 17.53 3.74 0.55
N LEU A 245 18.75 4.18 0.81
CA LEU A 245 19.23 5.51 0.45
C LEU A 245 19.23 5.57 -1.08
N CYS A 246 18.38 6.37 -1.73
CA CYS A 246 18.32 6.45 -3.19
C CYS A 246 19.20 7.56 -3.77
N CYS A 247 19.47 8.61 -2.99
CA CYS A 247 20.33 9.69 -3.43
C CYS A 247 21.08 10.33 -2.26
N LEU A 248 22.34 10.65 -2.49
CA LEU A 248 23.22 11.45 -1.65
C LEU A 248 23.71 12.64 -2.47
N HIS A 249 23.61 13.86 -1.93
CA HIS A 249 24.09 15.08 -2.56
C HIS A 249 24.82 15.95 -1.55
N VAL A 250 25.93 16.54 -1.96
CA VAL A 250 26.68 17.50 -1.17
C VAL A 250 26.77 18.80 -1.94
N SER A 251 26.45 19.90 -1.28
CA SER A 251 26.64 21.26 -1.78
C SER A 251 27.74 21.95 -0.98
N ARG A 252 28.79 22.39 -1.68
CA ARG A 252 29.84 23.24 -1.09
C ARG A 252 29.29 24.61 -0.69
N GLU A 253 28.50 25.22 -1.57
CA GLU A 253 27.93 26.56 -1.35
C GLU A 253 27.01 26.63 -0.11
N GLU A 254 26.09 25.67 0.05
CA GLU A 254 25.19 25.59 1.21
C GLU A 254 25.85 24.99 2.45
N ALA A 255 27.10 24.53 2.33
CA ALA A 255 27.77 23.71 3.34
C ALA A 255 26.86 22.59 3.88
N CYS A 256 26.22 21.85 2.99
CA CYS A 256 25.13 20.94 3.35
C CYS A 256 25.24 19.61 2.60
N LEU A 257 24.90 18.53 3.30
CA LEU A 257 24.69 17.19 2.74
C LEU A 257 23.21 16.83 2.85
N SER A 258 22.60 16.42 1.74
CA SER A 258 21.22 15.95 1.67
C SER A 258 21.17 14.48 1.25
N VAL A 259 20.25 13.72 1.84
CA VAL A 259 19.94 12.35 1.48
C VAL A 259 18.46 12.18 1.17
N CYS A 260 18.14 11.31 0.22
CA CYS A 260 16.79 10.81 -0.02
C CYS A 260 16.72 9.31 0.23
N PHE A 261 15.61 8.88 0.81
CA PHE A 261 15.22 7.48 0.93
C PHE A 261 14.12 7.13 -0.06
N SER A 262 14.00 5.84 -0.41
CA SER A 262 12.92 5.27 -1.23
C SER A 262 11.52 5.37 -0.60
N ARG A 263 11.45 5.53 0.72
CA ARG A 263 10.20 5.70 1.50
C ARG A 263 10.38 6.69 2.64
N PRO A 264 9.30 7.25 3.23
CA PRO A 264 9.43 8.16 4.36
C PRO A 264 9.98 7.45 5.60
N LEU A 265 11.06 7.96 6.18
CA LEU A 265 11.71 7.44 7.40
C LEU A 265 11.84 8.51 8.49
N ILE A 266 11.97 8.05 9.74
CA ILE A 266 12.38 8.88 10.89
C ILE A 266 13.82 8.50 11.26
N VAL A 267 14.76 9.40 10.98
CA VAL A 267 16.17 9.24 11.33
C VAL A 267 16.35 9.44 12.84
N GLY A 268 17.15 8.57 13.48
CA GLY A 268 17.40 8.62 14.93
C GLY A 268 16.30 7.95 15.76
N SER A 269 15.50 7.09 15.15
CA SER A 269 14.45 6.32 15.82
C SER A 269 14.89 4.87 16.11
N LYS A 270 14.00 4.07 16.71
CA LYS A 270 14.25 2.63 16.91
C LYS A 270 14.54 1.86 15.61
N MET A 271 14.11 2.38 14.47
CA MET A 271 14.30 1.74 13.16
C MET A 271 15.71 1.97 12.60
N GLY A 272 16.46 2.95 13.10
CA GLY A 272 17.81 3.26 12.63
C GLY A 272 18.15 4.75 12.68
N THR A 273 19.41 5.05 12.42
CA THR A 273 19.96 6.39 12.28
C THR A 273 20.93 6.46 11.08
N LEU A 274 21.35 7.67 10.74
CA LEU A 274 22.35 7.92 9.69
C LEU A 274 23.71 8.19 10.32
N LEU A 275 24.71 7.41 9.90
CA LEU A 275 26.11 7.64 10.23
C LEU A 275 26.80 8.27 9.03
N LEU A 276 27.66 9.26 9.29
CA LEU A 276 28.43 9.96 8.27
C LEU A 276 29.92 9.73 8.52
N THR A 277 30.64 9.31 7.49
CA THR A 277 32.10 9.32 7.44
C THR A 277 32.56 10.25 6.32
N VAL A 278 33.48 11.16 6.65
CA VAL A 278 34.14 12.06 5.71
C VAL A 278 35.62 11.73 5.67
N ASP A 279 36.16 11.46 4.49
CA ASP A 279 37.57 11.03 4.29
C ASP A 279 37.94 9.84 5.18
N GLU A 280 37.04 8.84 5.24
CA GLU A 280 37.14 7.64 6.09
C GLU A 280 37.15 7.90 7.62
N ALA A 281 37.00 9.15 8.06
CA ALA A 281 36.86 9.50 9.47
C ALA A 281 35.40 9.74 9.84
N PRO A 282 34.91 9.27 11.00
CA PRO A 282 33.55 9.55 11.44
C PRO A 282 33.34 11.04 11.70
N LEU A 283 32.25 11.61 11.16
CA LEU A 283 31.84 12.98 11.38
C LEU A 283 30.49 13.01 12.12
N SER A 284 30.50 13.55 13.34
CA SER A 284 29.28 13.73 14.13
C SER A 284 28.49 14.92 13.61
N VAL A 285 27.24 14.69 13.20
CA VAL A 285 26.34 15.71 12.65
C VAL A 285 24.93 15.55 13.21
N GLU A 286 24.15 16.64 13.18
CA GLU A 286 22.72 16.61 13.49
C GLU A 286 21.91 16.52 12.19
N TRP A 287 21.13 15.45 12.06
CA TRP A 287 20.23 15.26 10.93
C TRP A 287 18.89 15.93 11.18
N ARG A 288 18.39 16.63 10.16
CA ARG A 288 17.07 17.25 10.18
C ARG A 288 16.33 17.10 8.87
N THR A 289 15.02 17.22 8.96
CA THR A 289 14.14 17.41 7.78
C THR A 289 14.18 18.86 7.30
N PRO A 290 13.84 19.16 6.04
CA PRO A 290 13.84 20.54 5.51
C PRO A 290 12.99 21.54 6.29
N ASP A 291 11.92 21.06 6.93
CA ASP A 291 11.03 21.90 7.77
C ASP A 291 11.44 21.94 9.26
N GLY A 292 12.52 21.24 9.64
CA GLY A 292 13.03 21.15 11.00
C GLY A 292 12.16 20.36 11.98
N ARG A 293 11.03 19.78 11.55
CA ARG A 293 10.08 19.10 12.46
C ARG A 293 10.45 17.65 12.77
N ASN A 294 11.31 17.06 11.94
CA ASN A 294 11.83 15.69 12.07
C ASN A 294 10.73 14.61 12.11
N ARG A 295 9.68 14.82 11.31
CA ARG A 295 8.62 13.86 11.01
C ARG A 295 9.04 12.87 9.91
N PRO A 296 8.31 11.77 9.67
CA PRO A 296 8.60 10.87 8.56
C PRO A 296 8.78 11.63 7.24
N SER A 297 9.94 11.46 6.61
CA SER A 297 10.33 12.20 5.40
C SER A 297 11.21 11.32 4.53
N HIS A 298 11.10 11.50 3.21
CA HIS A 298 12.06 10.92 2.27
C HIS A 298 13.40 11.64 2.36
N VAL A 299 13.39 12.95 2.58
CA VAL A 299 14.58 13.80 2.55
C VAL A 299 15.03 14.19 3.96
N TRP A 300 16.33 14.05 4.20
CA TRP A 300 17.04 14.46 5.42
C TRP A 300 18.33 15.17 5.03
N LEU A 301 18.80 16.08 5.89
CA LEU A 301 20.01 16.84 5.65
C LEU A 301 20.78 17.13 6.93
N CYS A 302 22.06 17.45 6.77
CA CYS A 302 22.91 17.95 7.83
C CYS A 302 23.82 19.06 7.32
N ASP A 303 24.33 19.86 8.26
CA ASP A 303 25.33 20.89 7.96
C ASP A 303 26.73 20.29 8.04
N LEU A 304 27.58 20.68 7.10
CA LEU A 304 28.97 20.26 7.00
C LEU A 304 29.89 21.37 7.50
N PRO A 305 30.91 21.05 8.31
CA PRO A 305 31.90 22.04 8.70
C PRO A 305 32.75 22.43 7.49
N ALA A 306 33.21 23.69 7.43
CA ALA A 306 34.04 24.20 6.33
C ALA A 306 35.33 23.36 6.11
N ALA A 307 35.85 22.71 7.17
CA ALA A 307 36.98 21.81 7.07
C ALA A 307 36.70 20.55 6.23
N SER A 308 35.45 20.11 6.11
CA SER A 308 35.05 18.99 5.24
C SER A 308 34.81 19.41 3.78
N LEU A 309 34.93 20.70 3.49
CA LEU A 309 34.64 21.31 2.20
C LEU A 309 35.78 22.23 1.76
N ASN A 310 37.00 21.98 2.24
CA ASN A 310 38.14 22.80 1.89
C ASN A 310 38.75 22.33 0.55
N ASP A 311 39.72 23.08 0.04
CA ASP A 311 40.47 22.72 -1.18
C ASP A 311 41.93 22.35 -0.87
N HIS A 312 42.24 22.05 0.40
CA HIS A 312 43.56 21.57 0.83
C HIS A 312 43.80 20.14 0.35
N LEU A 313 42.76 19.31 0.35
CA LEU A 313 42.77 17.98 -0.27
C LEU A 313 42.31 18.06 -1.73
N PRO A 314 42.76 17.15 -2.60
CA PRO A 314 42.30 17.10 -4.00
C PRO A 314 40.82 16.69 -4.11
N GLN A 315 40.31 15.97 -3.12
CA GLN A 315 38.93 15.52 -3.02
C GLN A 315 38.54 15.29 -1.56
N HIS A 316 37.23 15.33 -1.29
CA HIS A 316 36.64 14.84 -0.06
C HIS A 316 35.65 13.71 -0.36
N THR A 317 35.76 12.59 0.34
CA THR A 317 34.82 11.46 0.20
C THR A 317 33.77 11.54 1.30
N PHE A 318 32.48 11.45 0.93
CA PHE A 318 31.37 11.41 1.86
C PHE A 318 30.66 10.08 1.74
N ARG A 319 30.68 9.28 2.81
CA ARG A 319 29.94 8.02 2.88
C ARG A 319 28.90 8.08 3.99
N VAL A 320 27.67 7.76 3.64
CA VAL A 320 26.52 7.72 4.54
C VAL A 320 26.04 6.29 4.67
N ILE A 321 25.81 5.86 5.90
CA ILE A 321 25.30 4.53 6.24
C ILE A 321 23.99 4.68 6.99
N TRP A 322 22.95 3.99 6.52
CA TRP A 322 21.68 3.86 7.23
C TRP A 322 21.70 2.59 8.09
N THR A 323 21.65 2.73 9.42
CA THR A 323 21.84 1.59 10.34
C THR A 323 20.64 0.64 10.40
N GLY A 324 19.49 0.99 9.81
CA GLY A 324 18.29 0.15 9.88
C GLY A 324 18.36 -1.09 9.00
N SER A 325 19.02 -0.96 7.84
CA SER A 325 19.22 -2.04 6.85
C SER A 325 20.68 -2.18 6.41
N ASP A 326 21.60 -1.41 7.01
CA ASP A 326 23.02 -1.36 6.67
C ASP A 326 23.31 -0.95 5.20
N THR A 327 22.37 -0.25 4.56
CA THR A 327 22.58 0.31 3.22
C THR A 327 23.48 1.53 3.30
N GLN A 328 24.35 1.70 2.29
CA GLN A 328 25.30 2.81 2.23
C GLN A 328 25.33 3.48 0.86
N LYS A 329 25.65 4.77 0.83
CA LYS A 329 25.98 5.53 -0.38
C LYS A 329 27.20 6.41 -0.17
N GLU A 330 27.97 6.58 -1.22
CA GLU A 330 29.21 7.35 -1.20
C GLU A 330 29.28 8.29 -2.41
N CYS A 331 29.70 9.54 -2.19
CA CYS A 331 30.00 10.48 -3.25
C CYS A 331 31.31 11.23 -2.98
N VAL A 332 31.97 11.68 -4.04
CA VAL A 332 33.28 12.34 -3.96
C VAL A 332 33.17 13.78 -4.43
N LEU A 333 33.46 14.73 -3.55
CA LEU A 333 33.54 16.15 -3.87
C LEU A 333 34.96 16.50 -4.33
N LEU A 334 35.13 16.76 -5.62
CA LEU A 334 36.41 17.17 -6.18
C LEU A 334 36.73 18.64 -5.87
N LYS A 335 38.02 18.95 -5.76
CA LYS A 335 38.51 20.33 -5.62
C LYS A 335 37.97 21.23 -6.72
N GLY A 336 37.48 22.41 -6.34
CA GLY A 336 36.90 23.40 -7.27
C GLY A 336 35.48 23.08 -7.77
N HIS A 337 34.96 21.86 -7.56
CA HIS A 337 33.56 21.54 -7.85
C HIS A 337 32.65 22.08 -6.75
N GLN A 338 31.48 22.59 -7.13
CA GLN A 338 30.49 23.15 -6.19
C GLN A 338 29.60 22.09 -5.54
N GLU A 339 29.51 20.91 -6.14
CA GLU A 339 28.66 19.83 -5.67
C GLU A 339 29.13 18.48 -6.17
N CYS A 340 28.66 17.42 -5.51
CA CYS A 340 28.79 16.04 -5.95
C CYS A 340 27.57 15.25 -5.49
N TRP A 341 27.35 14.09 -6.09
CA TRP A 341 26.25 13.22 -5.71
C TRP A 341 26.53 11.75 -6.04
N CYS A 342 25.73 10.88 -5.44
CA CYS A 342 25.53 9.51 -5.83
C CYS A 342 24.02 9.28 -5.88
N ARG A 343 23.50 8.89 -7.03
CA ARG A 343 22.06 8.69 -7.25
C ARG A 343 21.85 7.35 -7.90
N ASP A 344 20.90 6.61 -7.36
CA ASP A 344 20.30 5.47 -8.03
C ASP A 344 19.50 5.97 -9.22
N SER A 345 19.94 5.63 -10.44
CA SER A 345 19.16 5.95 -11.62
C SER A 345 17.92 5.03 -11.64
N ALA A 346 16.79 5.56 -12.11
CA ALA A 346 15.58 4.77 -12.24
C ALA A 346 15.73 3.63 -13.24
N THR A 347 16.68 3.77 -14.18
CA THR A 347 17.02 2.75 -15.16
C THR A 347 17.82 1.61 -14.52
N ASP A 348 18.92 1.92 -13.83
CA ASP A 348 19.86 0.92 -13.29
C ASP A 348 19.26 0.18 -12.10
N GLU A 349 18.63 0.90 -11.17
CA GLU A 349 17.91 0.30 -10.04
C GLU A 349 16.53 -0.22 -10.43
N GLN A 350 16.21 -0.13 -11.72
CA GLN A 350 14.96 -0.62 -12.26
C GLN A 350 13.76 -0.08 -11.45
N LEU A 351 13.68 1.22 -11.12
CA LEU A 351 12.70 1.77 -10.16
C LEU A 351 11.26 1.80 -10.70
N PHE A 352 11.08 1.94 -12.02
CA PHE A 352 9.75 2.10 -12.64
C PHE A 352 9.33 0.89 -13.47
N ARG A 353 10.28 0.25 -14.17
CA ARG A 353 10.13 -1.08 -14.80
C ARG A 353 11.27 -2.02 -14.39
N CYS A 354 11.01 -3.33 -14.34
CA CYS A 354 12.06 -4.33 -14.14
C CYS A 354 12.65 -4.68 -15.51
N GLU A 355 13.95 -4.98 -15.55
CA GLU A 355 14.51 -5.64 -16.73
C GLU A 355 13.83 -6.99 -16.90
N LEU A 356 13.47 -7.28 -18.14
CA LEU A 356 12.79 -8.52 -18.51
C LEU A 356 13.81 -9.41 -19.21
N SER A 357 13.87 -10.68 -18.79
CA SER A 357 14.48 -11.72 -19.62
C SER A 357 13.77 -11.81 -20.97
N VAL A 358 14.42 -12.46 -21.94
CA VAL A 358 13.83 -12.70 -23.27
C VAL A 358 12.54 -13.51 -23.12
N GLU A 359 12.56 -14.51 -22.26
CA GLU A 359 11.42 -15.38 -21.95
C GLU A 359 10.26 -14.56 -21.37
N LYS A 360 10.53 -13.75 -20.33
CA LYS A 360 9.50 -12.93 -19.69
C LYS A 360 8.95 -11.86 -20.63
N SER A 361 9.80 -11.21 -21.41
CA SER A 361 9.38 -10.23 -22.41
C SER A 361 8.47 -10.87 -23.46
N THR A 362 8.82 -12.07 -23.94
CA THR A 362 8.01 -12.81 -24.92
C THR A 362 6.65 -13.19 -24.36
N VAL A 363 6.59 -13.69 -23.12
CA VAL A 363 5.32 -14.01 -22.45
C VAL A 363 4.47 -12.74 -22.31
N LEU A 364 5.02 -11.65 -21.77
CA LEU A 364 4.29 -10.39 -21.58
C LEU A 364 3.78 -9.78 -22.90
N GLN A 365 4.57 -9.85 -23.98
CA GLN A 365 4.13 -9.40 -25.30
C GLN A 365 2.99 -10.29 -25.82
N SER A 366 3.10 -11.62 -25.65
CA SER A 366 2.00 -12.52 -26.02
C SER A 366 0.73 -12.22 -25.23
N GLU A 367 0.82 -11.92 -23.93
CA GLU A 367 -0.37 -11.57 -23.16
C GLU A 367 -0.98 -10.25 -23.64
N LEU A 368 -0.15 -9.28 -24.03
CA LEU A 368 -0.58 -7.99 -24.53
C LEU A 368 -1.40 -8.14 -25.81
N GLU A 369 -0.92 -8.93 -26.77
CA GLU A 369 -1.68 -9.21 -28.00
C GLU A 369 -2.99 -9.95 -27.71
N SER A 370 -2.98 -10.98 -26.87
CA SER A 370 -4.21 -11.69 -26.47
C SER A 370 -5.21 -10.78 -25.75
N CYS A 371 -4.74 -9.82 -24.94
CA CYS A 371 -5.63 -8.84 -24.33
C CYS A 371 -6.22 -7.87 -25.36
N LYS A 372 -5.46 -7.46 -26.38
CA LYS A 372 -6.00 -6.65 -27.48
C LYS A 372 -7.08 -7.40 -28.26
N GLU A 373 -6.88 -8.68 -28.54
CA GLU A 373 -7.92 -9.53 -29.14
C GLU A 373 -9.17 -9.62 -28.24
N LEU A 374 -8.98 -9.78 -26.93
CA LEU A 374 -10.10 -9.79 -25.97
C LEU A 374 -10.83 -8.44 -25.94
N GLN A 375 -10.12 -7.32 -26.06
CA GLN A 375 -10.74 -5.99 -26.15
C GLN A 375 -11.64 -5.86 -27.38
N GLU A 376 -11.26 -6.43 -28.53
CA GLU A 376 -12.11 -6.42 -29.73
C GLU A 376 -13.43 -7.18 -29.49
N LEU A 377 -13.38 -8.27 -28.72
CA LEU A 377 -14.56 -9.05 -28.34
C LEU A 377 -15.41 -8.36 -27.26
N GLU A 378 -14.76 -7.77 -26.25
CA GLU A 378 -15.38 -7.12 -25.09
C GLU A 378 -14.84 -5.69 -24.89
N PRO A 379 -15.29 -4.71 -25.71
CA PRO A 379 -14.72 -3.36 -25.71
C PRO A 379 -14.98 -2.58 -24.41
N GLU A 380 -15.97 -2.98 -23.61
CA GLU A 380 -16.29 -2.39 -22.31
C GLU A 380 -15.62 -3.10 -21.13
N ASN A 381 -14.75 -4.09 -21.38
CA ASN A 381 -14.04 -4.78 -20.32
C ASN A 381 -12.93 -3.89 -19.73
N LYS A 382 -13.28 -3.15 -18.68
CA LYS A 382 -12.38 -2.25 -17.95
C LYS A 382 -11.13 -2.93 -17.39
N TRP A 383 -11.19 -4.23 -17.09
CA TRP A 383 -10.05 -4.96 -16.52
C TRP A 383 -9.04 -5.27 -17.61
N CYS A 384 -9.50 -5.76 -18.76
CA CYS A 384 -8.69 -5.98 -19.94
C CYS A 384 -7.97 -4.68 -20.37
N LEU A 385 -8.69 -3.57 -20.49
CA LEU A 385 -8.12 -2.26 -20.83
C LEU A 385 -7.03 -1.80 -19.84
N LEU A 386 -7.26 -1.97 -18.54
CA LEU A 386 -6.25 -1.64 -17.52
C LEU A 386 -5.04 -2.57 -17.63
N THR A 387 -5.24 -3.86 -17.87
CA THR A 387 -4.16 -4.82 -18.01
C THR A 387 -3.30 -4.53 -19.25
N ILE A 388 -3.89 -4.14 -20.38
CA ILE A 388 -3.16 -3.68 -21.57
C ILE A 388 -2.21 -2.52 -21.20
N ILE A 389 -2.70 -1.52 -20.47
CA ILE A 389 -1.88 -0.40 -19.97
C ILE A 389 -0.72 -0.90 -19.10
N LEU A 390 -0.98 -1.84 -18.19
CA LEU A 390 0.03 -2.37 -17.28
C LEU A 390 1.08 -3.23 -18.01
N LEU A 391 0.68 -4.00 -19.01
CA LEU A 391 1.56 -4.81 -19.84
C LEU A 391 2.46 -3.93 -20.70
N MET A 392 1.90 -2.94 -21.40
CA MET A 392 2.68 -1.95 -22.16
C MET A 392 3.73 -1.26 -21.29
N ARG A 393 3.36 -0.92 -20.06
CA ARG A 393 4.28 -0.33 -19.09
C ARG A 393 5.35 -1.29 -18.58
N ALA A 394 5.01 -2.56 -18.38
CA ALA A 394 5.98 -3.58 -17.97
C ALA A 394 7.00 -3.87 -19.09
N LEU A 395 6.54 -3.91 -20.35
CA LEU A 395 7.36 -4.14 -21.54
C LEU A 395 8.24 -2.94 -21.87
N ASP A 396 7.63 -1.82 -22.29
CA ASP A 396 8.36 -0.61 -22.63
C ASP A 396 7.47 0.65 -22.54
N PRO A 397 7.50 1.39 -21.42
CA PRO A 397 6.62 2.52 -21.20
C PRO A 397 6.95 3.73 -22.09
N LEU A 398 8.17 3.81 -22.65
CA LEU A 398 8.55 4.90 -23.55
C LEU A 398 8.09 4.61 -24.98
N LEU A 399 8.25 3.37 -25.45
CA LEU A 399 7.76 2.94 -26.76
C LEU A 399 6.23 3.06 -26.84
N TYR A 400 5.53 2.57 -25.81
CA TYR A 400 4.07 2.53 -25.77
C TYR A 400 3.43 3.80 -25.17
N GLU A 401 4.16 4.91 -24.98
CA GLU A 401 3.63 6.09 -24.30
C GLU A 401 2.36 6.64 -24.97
N LYS A 402 2.36 6.78 -26.30
CA LYS A 402 1.19 7.31 -27.04
C LYS A 402 -0.02 6.40 -26.92
N GLU A 403 0.18 5.11 -27.17
CA GLU A 403 -0.86 4.10 -27.10
C GLU A 403 -1.42 4.03 -25.67
N THR A 404 -0.56 4.04 -24.65
CA THR A 404 -0.95 4.10 -23.24
C THR A 404 -1.91 5.25 -22.95
N LEU A 405 -1.66 6.45 -23.49
CA LEU A 405 -2.54 7.61 -23.30
C LEU A 405 -3.91 7.42 -23.95
N GLU A 406 -3.95 6.80 -25.13
CA GLU A 406 -5.21 6.45 -25.81
C GLU A 406 -6.01 5.45 -24.98
N TYR A 407 -5.37 4.40 -24.45
CA TYR A 407 -6.03 3.42 -23.58
C TYR A 407 -6.52 4.04 -22.26
N PHE A 408 -5.79 4.99 -21.65
CA PHE A 408 -6.30 5.72 -20.50
C PHE A 408 -7.57 6.50 -20.83
N SER A 409 -7.63 7.13 -22.01
CA SER A 409 -8.83 7.85 -22.47
C SER A 409 -10.02 6.90 -22.65
N THR A 410 -9.81 5.76 -23.32
CA THR A 410 -10.83 4.72 -23.51
C THR A 410 -11.31 4.17 -22.18
N LEU A 411 -10.40 3.77 -21.30
CA LEU A 411 -10.72 3.23 -19.99
C LEU A 411 -11.46 4.26 -19.12
N LYS A 412 -11.11 5.53 -19.21
CA LYS A 412 -11.82 6.61 -18.49
C LYS A 412 -13.27 6.78 -18.97
N ALA A 413 -13.53 6.57 -20.26
CA ALA A 413 -14.88 6.62 -20.81
C ALA A 413 -15.70 5.37 -20.42
N VAL A 414 -15.08 4.19 -20.43
CA VAL A 414 -15.70 2.92 -19.99
C VAL A 414 -15.94 2.90 -18.47
N ASP A 415 -15.07 3.56 -17.70
CA ASP A 415 -15.09 3.58 -16.24
C ASP A 415 -15.08 4.99 -15.62
N PRO A 416 -16.15 5.77 -15.81
CA PRO A 416 -16.19 7.17 -15.40
C PRO A 416 -16.15 7.34 -13.87
N MET A 417 -16.61 6.33 -13.11
CA MET A 417 -16.55 6.38 -11.65
C MET A 417 -15.12 6.37 -11.10
N ARG A 418 -14.15 5.87 -11.88
CA ARG A 418 -12.73 5.83 -11.51
C ARG A 418 -11.89 6.87 -12.27
N ALA A 419 -12.52 7.81 -12.96
CA ALA A 419 -11.84 8.82 -13.79
C ALA A 419 -10.72 9.58 -13.06
N ALA A 420 -10.92 9.96 -11.79
CA ALA A 420 -9.91 10.64 -10.99
C ALA A 420 -8.71 9.73 -10.68
N TYR A 421 -8.97 8.48 -10.29
CA TYR A 421 -7.92 7.48 -10.08
C TYR A 421 -7.10 7.23 -11.35
N LEU A 422 -7.76 7.16 -12.50
CA LEU A 422 -7.10 6.94 -13.80
C LEU A 422 -6.25 8.14 -14.22
N ASP A 423 -6.74 9.37 -14.00
CA ASP A 423 -5.96 10.58 -14.21
C ASP A 423 -4.70 10.61 -13.33
N ASP A 424 -4.82 10.24 -12.07
CA ASP A 424 -3.69 10.19 -11.13
C ASP A 424 -2.68 9.10 -11.51
N LEU A 425 -3.17 7.92 -11.90
CA LEU A 425 -2.32 6.82 -12.37
C LEU A 425 -1.57 7.21 -13.65
N ARG A 426 -2.26 7.83 -14.62
CA ARG A 426 -1.65 8.36 -15.84
C ARG A 426 -0.61 9.43 -15.53
N SER A 427 -0.90 10.33 -14.59
CA SER A 427 0.04 11.36 -14.14
C SER A 427 1.32 10.74 -13.58
N LYS A 428 1.18 9.71 -12.71
CA LYS A 428 2.31 8.93 -12.21
C LYS A 428 3.14 8.36 -13.36
N PHE A 429 2.49 7.76 -14.37
CA PHE A 429 3.19 7.11 -15.49
C PHE A 429 3.96 8.12 -16.34
N LEU A 430 3.34 9.26 -16.64
CA LEU A 430 3.97 10.34 -17.40
C LEU A 430 5.15 10.98 -16.67
N VAL A 431 5.08 11.10 -15.33
CA VAL A 431 6.20 11.57 -14.52
C VAL A 431 7.37 10.60 -14.62
N GLU A 432 7.13 9.31 -14.44
CA GLU A 432 8.18 8.29 -14.55
C GLU A 432 8.82 8.26 -15.94
N ASN A 433 8.02 8.31 -17.01
CA ASN A 433 8.54 8.39 -18.37
C ASN A 433 9.43 9.62 -18.58
N SER A 434 9.05 10.76 -17.98
CA SER A 434 9.83 11.99 -18.07
C SER A 434 11.13 11.91 -17.27
N VAL A 435 11.14 11.19 -16.14
CA VAL A 435 12.37 10.89 -15.38
C VAL A 435 13.30 10.00 -16.21
N LEU A 436 12.79 8.94 -16.85
CA LEU A 436 13.60 8.11 -17.75
C LEU A 436 14.18 8.89 -18.92
N LYS A 437 13.39 9.79 -19.54
CA LYS A 437 13.86 10.68 -20.62
C LYS A 437 14.95 11.64 -20.14
N MET A 438 14.80 12.19 -18.92
CA MET A 438 15.78 13.08 -18.29
C MET A 438 17.11 12.35 -18.03
N GLU A 439 17.04 11.13 -17.48
CA GLU A 439 18.21 10.28 -17.25
C GLU A 439 18.92 9.91 -18.54
N TYR A 440 18.17 9.49 -19.56
CA TYR A 440 18.73 9.14 -20.86
C TYR A 440 19.47 10.31 -21.52
N ALA A 441 18.98 11.54 -21.34
CA ALA A 441 19.63 12.74 -21.86
C ALA A 441 20.77 13.26 -20.97
N ASP A 442 21.00 12.65 -19.79
CA ASP A 442 21.95 13.09 -18.76
C ASP A 442 21.81 14.59 -18.41
N VAL A 443 20.56 15.03 -18.24
CA VAL A 443 20.23 16.41 -17.88
C VAL A 443 19.55 16.50 -16.51
N ARG A 444 19.59 17.69 -15.91
CA ARG A 444 18.91 17.99 -14.63
C ARG A 444 17.66 18.85 -14.82
N VAL A 445 17.09 18.79 -16.03
CA VAL A 445 15.91 19.54 -16.44
C VAL A 445 14.76 18.56 -16.67
N LEU A 446 13.65 18.72 -15.96
CA LEU A 446 12.50 17.84 -16.06
C LEU A 446 11.33 18.54 -16.76
N HIS A 447 10.97 18.03 -17.94
CA HIS A 447 9.92 18.59 -18.79
C HIS A 447 8.58 17.88 -18.61
N LEU A 448 7.70 18.47 -17.81
CA LEU A 448 6.36 17.95 -17.51
C LEU A 448 5.21 18.83 -18.05
N ALA A 449 5.53 19.80 -18.89
CA ALA A 449 4.50 20.64 -19.51
C ALA A 449 3.53 19.84 -20.40
N HIS A 450 2.28 20.31 -20.49
CA HIS A 450 1.22 19.78 -21.35
C HIS A 450 0.96 18.27 -21.20
N LYS A 451 1.06 17.76 -19.97
CA LYS A 451 0.86 16.33 -19.67
C LYS A 451 -0.44 16.04 -18.95
N ASP A 452 -1.30 17.05 -18.83
CA ASP A 452 -2.60 16.94 -18.18
C ASP A 452 -2.49 16.38 -16.74
N LEU A 453 -1.39 16.68 -16.04
CA LEU A 453 -1.10 16.10 -14.73
C LEU A 453 -2.10 16.58 -13.68
N THR A 454 -2.65 15.66 -12.89
CA THR A 454 -3.54 15.93 -11.76
C THR A 454 -2.83 15.82 -10.41
N VAL A 455 -1.74 15.05 -10.35
CA VAL A 455 -0.92 14.83 -9.16
C VAL A 455 0.55 14.66 -9.53
N LEU A 456 1.45 14.99 -8.61
CA LEU A 456 2.89 14.71 -8.72
C LEU A 456 3.24 13.44 -7.92
N CYS A 457 4.15 12.64 -8.46
CA CYS A 457 4.62 11.39 -7.85
C CYS A 457 6.16 11.32 -7.93
N HIS A 458 6.77 10.48 -7.10
CA HIS A 458 8.23 10.19 -7.13
C HIS A 458 9.12 11.43 -6.99
N LEU A 459 8.68 12.42 -6.21
CA LEU A 459 9.42 13.68 -6.02
C LEU A 459 10.76 13.46 -5.31
N GLU A 460 10.88 12.39 -4.53
CA GLU A 460 12.12 11.97 -3.88
C GLU A 460 13.23 11.58 -4.88
N GLN A 461 12.87 11.20 -6.11
CA GLN A 461 13.81 10.90 -7.19
C GLN A 461 14.40 12.15 -7.83
N LEU A 462 13.84 13.33 -7.52
CA LEU A 462 14.12 14.59 -8.21
C LEU A 462 15.07 15.50 -7.43
N LEU A 463 15.79 14.97 -6.43
CA LEU A 463 16.65 15.76 -5.55
C LEU A 463 17.65 16.65 -6.33
N LEU A 464 18.18 16.12 -7.44
CA LEU A 464 19.17 16.78 -8.27
C LEU A 464 18.57 17.72 -9.34
N VAL A 465 17.26 17.72 -9.57
CA VAL A 465 16.63 18.55 -10.61
C VAL A 465 16.84 20.02 -10.33
N THR A 466 17.31 20.78 -11.34
CA THR A 466 17.53 22.24 -11.25
C THR A 466 16.42 23.04 -11.90
N HIS A 467 15.79 22.50 -12.94
CA HIS A 467 14.70 23.16 -13.65
C HIS A 467 13.53 22.20 -13.79
N LEU A 468 12.35 22.63 -13.34
CA LEU A 468 11.13 21.85 -13.40
C LEU A 468 10.03 22.64 -14.09
N ASP A 469 9.55 22.10 -15.22
CA ASP A 469 8.44 22.69 -15.97
C ASP A 469 7.18 21.85 -15.80
N LEU A 470 6.24 22.36 -15.00
CA LEU A 470 4.90 21.83 -14.73
C LEU A 470 3.81 22.61 -15.46
N SER A 471 4.15 23.48 -16.41
CA SER A 471 3.15 24.36 -17.04
C SER A 471 2.05 23.61 -17.79
N HIS A 472 0.87 24.23 -17.91
CA HIS A 472 -0.26 23.67 -18.66
C HIS A 472 -0.69 22.26 -18.19
N ASN A 473 -0.99 22.14 -16.90
CA ASN A 473 -1.48 20.92 -16.26
C ASN A 473 -2.74 21.22 -15.41
N ARG A 474 -3.22 20.25 -14.62
CA ARG A 474 -4.40 20.38 -13.75
C ARG A 474 -4.03 20.22 -12.26
N LEU A 475 -2.83 20.61 -11.87
CA LEU A 475 -2.36 20.51 -10.49
C LEU A 475 -3.12 21.50 -9.60
N ARG A 476 -3.65 21.01 -8.47
CA ARG A 476 -4.37 21.84 -7.47
C ARG A 476 -3.48 22.36 -6.36
N ALA A 477 -2.36 21.69 -6.10
CA ALA A 477 -1.40 22.08 -5.08
C ALA A 477 0.02 21.65 -5.46
N LEU A 478 1.00 22.35 -4.92
CA LEU A 478 2.39 21.87 -4.84
C LEU A 478 2.58 21.17 -3.49
N PRO A 479 2.70 19.83 -3.46
CA PRO A 479 2.60 19.05 -2.22
C PRO A 479 3.86 19.18 -1.35
N PRO A 480 3.76 19.00 -0.02
CA PRO A 480 4.91 19.04 0.89
C PRO A 480 6.10 18.15 0.51
N ALA A 481 5.86 17.07 -0.24
CA ALA A 481 6.91 16.19 -0.76
C ALA A 481 7.87 16.88 -1.74
N LEU A 482 7.50 18.04 -2.31
CA LEU A 482 8.37 18.83 -3.19
C LEU A 482 9.63 19.34 -2.47
N ALA A 483 9.65 19.36 -1.14
CA ALA A 483 10.83 19.69 -0.34
C ALA A 483 12.06 18.79 -0.62
N ALA A 484 11.88 17.64 -1.28
CA ALA A 484 12.96 16.78 -1.74
C ALA A 484 13.84 17.42 -2.84
N LEU A 485 13.33 18.39 -3.60
CA LEU A 485 14.02 19.00 -4.75
C LEU A 485 15.05 20.05 -4.30
N ARG A 486 16.11 19.61 -3.60
CA ARG A 486 17.12 20.49 -2.98
C ARG A 486 17.93 21.31 -3.99
N CYS A 487 18.02 20.86 -5.24
CA CYS A 487 18.73 21.56 -6.29
C CYS A 487 17.86 22.48 -7.16
N LEU A 488 16.54 22.57 -6.92
CA LEU A 488 15.64 23.30 -7.81
C LEU A 488 15.89 24.80 -7.78
N GLU A 489 16.17 25.38 -8.95
CA GLU A 489 16.44 26.80 -9.15
C GLU A 489 15.28 27.50 -9.87
N VAL A 490 14.67 26.84 -10.85
CA VAL A 490 13.55 27.38 -11.64
C VAL A 490 12.36 26.42 -11.58
N LEU A 491 11.24 26.93 -11.06
CA LEU A 491 9.95 26.24 -11.07
C LEU A 491 8.95 26.99 -11.95
N GLN A 492 8.68 26.43 -13.12
CA GLN A 492 7.62 26.88 -14.01
C GLN A 492 6.35 26.09 -13.70
N ALA A 493 5.34 26.70 -13.10
CA ALA A 493 4.07 26.07 -12.74
C ALA A 493 2.86 26.92 -13.19
N SER A 494 3.04 27.70 -14.26
CA SER A 494 1.97 28.48 -14.88
C SER A 494 0.87 27.60 -15.48
N ASP A 495 -0.32 28.15 -15.69
CA ASP A 495 -1.45 27.50 -16.37
C ASP A 495 -1.83 26.17 -15.71
N ASN A 496 -2.05 26.22 -14.40
CA ASN A 496 -2.54 25.13 -13.57
C ASN A 496 -3.81 25.58 -12.81
N VAL A 497 -4.25 24.79 -11.83
CA VAL A 497 -5.36 25.15 -10.94
C VAL A 497 -4.89 25.25 -9.50
N LEU A 498 -3.67 25.74 -9.27
CA LEU A 498 -3.04 25.78 -7.95
C LEU A 498 -3.80 26.71 -7.01
N GLU A 499 -4.14 26.18 -5.84
CA GLU A 499 -4.77 26.90 -4.72
C GLU A 499 -3.84 26.93 -3.50
N ASN A 500 -2.83 26.05 -3.43
CA ASN A 500 -1.91 25.90 -2.31
C ASN A 500 -0.46 25.65 -2.79
N LEU A 501 0.51 26.29 -2.12
CA LEU A 501 1.94 26.25 -2.44
C LEU A 501 2.82 25.76 -1.28
N ASP A 502 2.27 25.04 -0.31
CA ASP A 502 2.97 24.64 0.92
C ASP A 502 4.26 23.85 0.64
N GLY A 503 4.31 23.10 -0.45
CA GLY A 503 5.48 22.33 -0.86
C GLY A 503 6.68 23.13 -1.33
N VAL A 504 6.50 24.41 -1.68
CA VAL A 504 7.59 25.28 -2.13
C VAL A 504 8.43 25.78 -0.94
N ALA A 505 7.87 25.72 0.27
CA ALA A 505 8.58 26.13 1.48
C ALA A 505 9.92 25.38 1.62
N ASN A 506 10.95 26.11 2.05
CA ASN A 506 12.28 25.57 2.39
C ASN A 506 13.04 24.94 1.21
N LEU A 507 12.70 25.28 -0.03
CA LEU A 507 13.55 24.99 -1.19
C LEU A 507 14.77 25.92 -1.17
N PRO A 508 16.00 25.38 -0.98
CA PRO A 508 17.16 26.20 -0.62
C PRO A 508 17.71 26.98 -1.82
N ARG A 509 17.48 26.48 -3.04
CA ARG A 509 18.04 27.04 -4.28
C ARG A 509 17.02 27.73 -5.19
N LEU A 510 15.73 27.72 -4.85
CA LEU A 510 14.70 28.26 -5.73
C LEU A 510 14.89 29.77 -5.92
N ARG A 511 15.09 30.18 -7.18
CA ARG A 511 15.33 31.57 -7.61
C ARG A 511 14.16 32.14 -8.38
N GLU A 512 13.57 31.34 -9.26
CA GLU A 512 12.49 31.77 -10.13
C GLU A 512 11.26 30.88 -9.93
N LEU A 513 10.13 31.51 -9.60
CA LEU A 513 8.85 30.85 -9.41
C LEU A 513 7.80 31.50 -10.30
N LEU A 514 7.37 30.79 -11.33
CA LEU A 514 6.36 31.25 -12.29
C LEU A 514 5.03 30.53 -12.01
N LEU A 515 4.01 31.29 -11.65
CA LEU A 515 2.69 30.81 -11.22
C LEU A 515 1.56 31.48 -12.00
N CYS A 516 1.81 31.92 -13.23
CA CYS A 516 0.82 32.63 -14.02
C CYS A 516 -0.45 31.79 -14.19
N ASN A 517 -1.62 32.42 -14.27
CA ASN A 517 -2.90 31.76 -14.57
C ASN A 517 -3.20 30.55 -13.67
N ASN A 518 -3.16 30.75 -12.35
CA ASN A 518 -3.54 29.76 -11.34
C ASN A 518 -4.80 30.21 -10.57
N ARG A 519 -5.16 29.52 -9.48
CA ARG A 519 -6.36 29.81 -8.66
C ARG A 519 -6.01 30.37 -7.29
N LEU A 520 -4.87 31.03 -7.15
CA LEU A 520 -4.45 31.62 -5.88
C LEU A 520 -5.38 32.82 -5.57
N GLN A 521 -6.24 32.66 -4.56
CA GLN A 521 -7.30 33.62 -4.24
C GLN A 521 -6.88 34.69 -3.24
N GLN A 522 -6.01 34.35 -2.29
CA GLN A 522 -5.66 35.19 -1.16
C GLN A 522 -4.15 35.22 -0.98
N SER A 523 -3.63 36.40 -0.65
CA SER A 523 -2.22 36.62 -0.34
C SER A 523 -1.67 35.71 0.77
N ALA A 524 -2.52 35.23 1.70
CA ALA A 524 -2.13 34.27 2.74
C ALA A 524 -1.54 32.96 2.17
N ALA A 525 -1.93 32.55 0.96
CA ALA A 525 -1.40 31.35 0.30
C ALA A 525 0.09 31.49 -0.10
N LEU A 526 0.61 32.72 -0.12
CA LEU A 526 2.00 33.03 -0.49
C LEU A 526 2.92 33.16 0.73
N GLN A 527 2.38 33.11 1.95
CA GLN A 527 3.15 33.30 3.18
C GLN A 527 4.29 32.29 3.34
N THR A 528 4.12 31.09 2.80
CA THR A 528 5.13 30.02 2.81
C THR A 528 6.36 30.34 1.98
N LEU A 529 6.25 31.22 0.99
CA LEU A 529 7.37 31.64 0.15
C LEU A 529 8.41 32.45 0.92
N ALA A 530 8.05 33.04 2.07
CA ALA A 530 8.97 33.76 2.94
C ALA A 530 10.12 32.88 3.47
N SER A 531 9.96 31.55 3.46
CA SER A 531 11.02 30.62 3.87
C SER A 531 11.95 30.19 2.72
N CYS A 532 11.76 30.71 1.51
CA CYS A 532 12.65 30.46 0.38
C CYS A 532 13.82 31.46 0.40
N PRO A 533 15.04 31.06 0.79
CA PRO A 533 16.13 32.00 1.07
C PRO A 533 16.69 32.69 -0.18
N ARG A 534 16.44 32.14 -1.38
CA ARG A 534 17.04 32.60 -2.65
C ARG A 534 16.03 33.04 -3.69
N LEU A 535 14.74 33.12 -3.34
CA LEU A 535 13.70 33.51 -4.31
C LEU A 535 13.89 34.97 -4.71
N VAL A 536 14.13 35.22 -6.01
CA VAL A 536 14.40 36.56 -6.55
C VAL A 536 13.35 37.03 -7.55
N PHE A 537 12.67 36.09 -8.22
CA PHE A 537 11.65 36.37 -9.22
C PHE A 537 10.39 35.55 -8.94
N LEU A 538 9.26 36.25 -8.80
CA LEU A 538 7.94 35.67 -8.58
C LEU A 538 6.96 36.25 -9.60
N ASN A 539 6.36 35.39 -10.41
CA ASN A 539 5.31 35.81 -11.36
C ASN A 539 3.95 35.24 -10.97
N LEU A 540 3.00 36.11 -10.64
CA LEU A 540 1.65 35.79 -10.18
C LEU A 540 0.56 36.25 -11.16
N GLN A 541 0.92 36.76 -12.33
CA GLN A 541 -0.04 37.33 -13.28
C GLN A 541 -1.18 36.36 -13.61
N GLY A 542 -2.41 36.87 -13.67
CA GLY A 542 -3.59 36.04 -13.96
C GLY A 542 -4.13 35.24 -12.78
N ASN A 543 -3.64 35.47 -11.55
CA ASN A 543 -4.31 34.99 -10.34
C ASN A 543 -5.28 36.05 -9.81
N SER A 544 -6.37 35.63 -9.16
CA SER A 544 -7.38 36.55 -8.62
C SER A 544 -6.85 37.38 -7.45
N LEU A 545 -5.86 36.90 -6.69
CA LEU A 545 -5.20 37.68 -5.64
C LEU A 545 -4.56 38.99 -6.18
N CYS A 546 -4.19 39.05 -7.45
CA CYS A 546 -3.61 40.26 -8.06
C CYS A 546 -4.64 41.39 -8.23
N GLN A 547 -5.93 41.09 -8.03
CA GLN A 547 -7.01 42.07 -8.02
C GLN A 547 -7.30 42.61 -6.61
N GLU A 548 -6.65 42.05 -5.57
CA GLU A 548 -6.76 42.55 -4.19
C GLU A 548 -6.15 43.97 -4.09
N GLU A 549 -6.89 44.92 -3.52
CA GLU A 549 -6.39 46.28 -3.31
C GLU A 549 -5.16 46.26 -2.37
N GLY A 550 -4.10 46.96 -2.75
CA GLY A 550 -2.86 47.02 -1.95
C GLY A 550 -2.01 45.74 -1.98
N ILE A 551 -2.25 44.83 -2.93
CA ILE A 551 -1.53 43.55 -3.00
C ILE A 551 -0.02 43.73 -3.15
N ARG A 552 0.44 44.72 -3.94
CA ARG A 552 1.86 44.93 -4.19
C ARG A 552 2.62 45.30 -2.92
N GLU A 553 2.05 46.20 -2.12
CA GLU A 553 2.59 46.60 -0.82
C GLU A 553 2.61 45.40 0.14
N ARG A 554 1.51 44.64 0.19
CA ARG A 554 1.40 43.46 1.06
C ARG A 554 2.39 42.35 0.69
N LEU A 555 2.63 42.11 -0.60
CA LEU A 555 3.63 41.16 -1.06
C LEU A 555 5.05 41.63 -0.79
N ALA A 556 5.33 42.93 -0.94
CA ALA A 556 6.64 43.50 -0.60
C ALA A 556 6.94 43.40 0.90
N GLU A 557 5.93 43.56 1.77
CA GLU A 557 6.06 43.37 3.21
C GLU A 557 6.25 41.89 3.59
N MET A 558 5.49 40.99 2.94
CA MET A 558 5.53 39.55 3.20
C MET A 558 6.79 38.87 2.66
N LEU A 559 7.28 39.33 1.50
CA LEU A 559 8.38 38.73 0.73
C LEU A 559 9.47 39.76 0.42
N PRO A 560 10.09 40.40 1.43
CA PRO A 560 11.01 41.52 1.22
C PRO A 560 12.32 41.13 0.52
N SER A 561 12.66 39.84 0.51
CA SER A 561 13.83 39.29 -0.18
C SER A 561 13.63 39.10 -1.68
N VAL A 562 12.39 39.15 -2.18
CA VAL A 562 12.07 38.89 -3.59
C VAL A 562 12.19 40.17 -4.39
N SER A 563 13.25 40.25 -5.21
CA SER A 563 13.62 41.46 -5.97
C SER A 563 12.57 41.88 -7.01
N SER A 564 11.85 40.94 -7.60
CA SER A 564 10.90 41.20 -8.69
C SER A 564 9.64 40.36 -8.53
N ILE A 565 8.51 41.04 -8.33
CA ILE A 565 7.19 40.43 -8.20
C ILE A 565 6.28 40.99 -9.31
N LEU A 566 5.85 40.13 -10.23
CA LEU A 566 4.88 40.48 -11.27
C LEU A 566 3.47 40.09 -10.78
N THR A 567 2.56 41.07 -10.77
CA THR A 567 1.15 40.93 -10.35
C THR A 567 0.23 41.21 -11.52
#